data_AF-I2GMD5-F1
#
_entry.id   AF-I2GMD5-F1
#
_cell.length_a   1.000
_cell.length_b   1.000
_cell.length_c   1.000
_cell.angle_alpha   90.00
_cell.angle_beta   90.00
_cell.angle_gamma   90.00
#
_symmetry.space_group_name_H-M   'P 1'
#
loop_
_entity.id
_entity.type
_entity.pdbx_description
1 polymer ?
#
loop_
_entity_poly.entity_id
_entity_poly.type
_entity_poly.pdbx_seq_one_letter_code
_entity_poly.pdbx_strand_id
1 'polypeptide(L)'
;MFGAWAVNSWSLGVAIRSQLTTTWGKIGLLFLILAGMGEAMAAVFDITHPLHTVADGLGIPCLPVAAMLICIQLSRRPAWYPAKKMLLWTANLTWVSVVIAAGTFVLLLVTYSQAGGDLNASSTSVTVLPAGTIGLVGWANRLLVVLYCVWAVTVAWQSIRLAPSIKGDPQLMVSSRRNNQREGAPALPL
;
A
#
# COMPACT_ATOMS: atom_id res chain seq x y z
N MET A 1 -0.46 16.36 1.36
CA MET A 1 -0.77 15.06 2.01
C MET A 1 -0.42 13.90 1.09
N PHE A 2 -1.07 13.76 -0.08
CA PHE A 2 -0.88 12.63 -0.99
C PHE A 2 0.57 12.41 -1.47
N GLY A 3 1.36 13.48 -1.70
CA GLY A 3 2.77 13.34 -2.05
C GLY A 3 3.64 12.66 -0.98
N ALA A 4 3.39 12.94 0.31
CA ALA A 4 4.09 12.26 1.40
C ALA A 4 3.69 10.78 1.49
N TRP A 5 2.45 10.48 1.11
CA TRP A 5 1.95 9.11 1.04
C TRP A 5 2.63 8.31 -0.06
N ALA A 6 2.78 8.89 -1.25
CA ALA A 6 3.52 8.30 -2.36
C ALA A 6 4.98 7.98 -1.98
N VAL A 7 5.65 8.94 -1.33
CA VAL A 7 7.03 8.75 -0.84
C VAL A 7 7.09 7.61 0.17
N ASN A 8 6.12 7.49 1.08
CA ASN A 8 6.01 6.37 2.02
C ASN A 8 5.84 5.03 1.30
N SER A 9 4.95 4.94 0.31
CA SER A 9 4.72 3.73 -0.50
C SER A 9 6.00 3.26 -1.20
N TRP A 10 6.73 4.16 -1.85
CA TRP A 10 7.99 3.83 -2.51
C TRP A 10 9.12 3.49 -1.54
N SER A 11 9.25 4.26 -0.44
CA SER A 11 10.26 4.00 0.59
C SER A 11 10.06 2.63 1.22
N LEU A 12 8.81 2.26 1.52
CA LEU A 12 8.46 0.94 2.03
C LEU A 12 8.82 -0.15 1.02
N GLY A 13 8.47 0.04 -0.25
CA GLY A 13 8.82 -0.88 -1.33
C GLY A 13 10.34 -1.12 -1.42
N VAL A 14 11.14 -0.05 -1.36
CA VAL A 14 12.61 -0.15 -1.34
C VAL A 14 13.11 -0.91 -0.12
N ALA A 15 12.55 -0.65 1.07
CA ALA A 15 12.97 -1.27 2.33
C ALA A 15 12.74 -2.80 2.34
N ILE A 16 11.66 -3.28 1.73
CA ILE A 16 11.28 -4.69 1.76
C ILE A 16 11.63 -5.46 0.48
N ARG A 17 12.16 -4.79 -0.56
CA ARG A 17 12.38 -5.40 -1.89
C ARG A 17 13.24 -6.67 -1.86
N SER A 18 14.30 -6.68 -1.04
CA SER A 18 15.21 -7.83 -0.91
C SER A 18 14.51 -9.05 -0.29
N GLN A 19 13.36 -8.83 0.37
CA GLN A 19 12.56 -9.85 1.01
C GLN A 19 11.43 -10.39 0.13
N LEU A 20 11.26 -9.85 -1.09
CA LEU A 20 10.17 -10.20 -2.00
C LEU A 20 10.69 -10.73 -3.34
N THR A 21 11.54 -11.75 -3.28
CA THR A 21 12.22 -12.35 -4.46
C THR A 21 11.32 -13.22 -5.33
N THR A 22 10.21 -13.72 -4.78
CA THR A 22 9.22 -14.53 -5.51
C THR A 22 8.40 -13.72 -6.50
N THR A 23 7.88 -14.34 -7.56
CA THR A 23 7.01 -13.70 -8.56
C THR A 23 5.85 -12.92 -7.93
N TRP A 24 5.09 -13.53 -7.02
CA TRP A 24 3.97 -12.87 -6.32
C TRP A 24 4.41 -11.68 -5.45
N GLY A 25 5.61 -11.75 -4.86
CA GLY A 25 6.18 -10.65 -4.10
C GLY A 25 6.57 -9.46 -4.99
N LYS A 26 7.14 -9.74 -6.17
CA LYS A 26 7.44 -8.72 -7.18
C LYS A 26 6.18 -8.08 -7.76
N ILE A 27 5.13 -8.87 -8.00
CA ILE A 27 3.82 -8.35 -8.41
C ILE A 27 3.26 -7.43 -7.32
N GLY A 28 3.32 -7.84 -6.05
CA GLY A 28 2.92 -6.98 -4.93
C GLY A 28 3.69 -5.65 -4.87
N LEU A 29 5.01 -5.67 -5.12
CA LEU A 29 5.82 -4.45 -5.22
C LEU A 29 5.42 -3.57 -6.40
N LEU A 30 5.10 -4.16 -7.56
CA LEU A 30 4.62 -3.42 -8.72
C LEU A 30 3.32 -2.68 -8.38
N PHE A 31 2.36 -3.36 -7.75
CA PHE A 31 1.12 -2.73 -7.29
C PHE A 31 1.38 -1.61 -6.28
N LEU A 32 2.36 -1.76 -5.38
CA LEU A 32 2.74 -0.71 -4.44
C LEU A 32 3.32 0.53 -5.14
N ILE A 33 4.11 0.32 -6.21
CA ILE A 33 4.65 1.41 -7.02
C ILE A 33 3.50 2.13 -7.76
N LEU A 34 2.59 1.38 -8.38
CA LEU A 34 1.43 1.92 -9.08
C LEU A 34 0.50 2.69 -8.13
N ALA A 35 0.30 2.19 -6.90
CA ALA A 35 -0.43 2.92 -5.86
C ALA A 35 0.24 4.25 -5.53
N GLY A 36 1.56 4.25 -5.31
CA GLY A 36 2.32 5.48 -5.08
C GLY A 36 2.27 6.46 -6.26
N MET A 37 2.18 5.96 -7.50
CA MET A 37 1.95 6.83 -8.68
C MET A 37 0.56 7.47 -8.64
N GLY A 38 -0.50 6.71 -8.32
CA GLY A 38 -1.84 7.25 -8.13
C GLY A 38 -1.89 8.32 -7.03
N GLU A 39 -1.24 8.06 -5.89
CA GLU A 39 -1.10 9.02 -4.79
C GLU A 39 -0.35 10.29 -5.24
N ALA A 40 0.75 10.16 -5.97
CA ALA A 40 1.50 11.30 -6.49
C ALA A 40 0.66 12.12 -7.49
N MET A 41 -0.07 11.44 -8.38
CA MET A 41 -1.00 12.07 -9.31
C MET A 41 -2.11 12.83 -8.58
N ALA A 42 -2.70 12.26 -7.53
CA ALA A 42 -3.72 12.92 -6.71
C ALA A 42 -3.17 14.13 -5.92
N ALA A 43 -1.85 14.23 -5.75
CA ALA A 43 -1.22 15.42 -5.17
C ALA A 43 -1.14 16.60 -6.15
N VAL A 44 -1.17 16.33 -7.46
CA VAL A 44 -1.02 17.32 -8.54
C VAL A 44 -2.36 17.62 -9.20
N PHE A 45 -3.20 16.60 -9.39
CA PHE A 45 -4.52 16.69 -10.00
C PHE A 45 -5.59 16.80 -8.92
N ASP A 46 -6.17 17.98 -8.80
CA ASP A 46 -7.32 18.23 -7.94
C ASP A 46 -8.57 17.43 -8.41
N ILE A 47 -9.57 17.28 -7.55
CA ILE A 47 -10.80 16.50 -7.80
C ILE A 47 -11.59 16.96 -9.03
N THR A 48 -11.35 18.19 -9.47
CA THR A 48 -11.95 18.81 -10.66
C THR A 48 -11.25 18.41 -11.97
N HIS A 49 -10.04 17.85 -11.90
CA HIS A 49 -9.25 17.48 -13.06
C HIS A 49 -9.66 16.08 -13.58
N PRO A 50 -9.82 15.87 -14.90
CA PRO A 50 -10.29 14.60 -15.45
C PRO A 50 -9.37 13.41 -15.09
N LEU A 51 -8.07 13.65 -14.95
CA LEU A 51 -7.09 12.63 -14.54
C LEU A 51 -7.15 12.25 -13.06
N HIS A 52 -7.92 12.96 -12.23
CA HIS A 52 -8.10 12.60 -10.82
C HIS A 52 -8.75 11.23 -10.68
N THR A 53 -9.75 10.93 -11.53
CA THR A 53 -10.41 9.61 -11.53
C THR A 53 -9.45 8.46 -11.87
N VAL A 54 -8.47 8.72 -12.75
CA VAL A 54 -7.39 7.77 -13.05
C VAL A 54 -6.45 7.62 -11.86
N ALA A 55 -6.12 8.72 -11.19
CA ALA A 55 -5.31 8.71 -9.97
C ALA A 55 -5.96 7.88 -8.85
N ASP A 56 -7.26 8.08 -8.62
CA ASP A 56 -8.06 7.31 -7.67
C ASP A 56 -8.13 5.82 -8.03
N GLY A 57 -8.37 5.53 -9.31
CA GLY A 57 -8.42 4.16 -9.83
C GLY A 57 -7.09 3.42 -9.74
N LEU A 58 -5.97 4.13 -9.75
CA LEU A 58 -4.65 3.54 -9.49
C LEU A 58 -4.39 3.42 -7.98
N GLY A 59 -4.60 4.47 -7.20
CA GLY A 59 -4.26 4.48 -5.77
C GLY A 59 -5.12 3.51 -4.95
N ILE A 60 -6.45 3.67 -5.02
CA ILE A 60 -7.40 3.01 -4.11
C ILE A 60 -7.32 1.48 -4.20
N PRO A 61 -7.41 0.83 -5.37
CA PRO A 61 -7.40 -0.63 -5.43
C PRO A 61 -5.99 -1.23 -5.47
N CYS A 62 -4.98 -0.53 -6.00
CA CYS A 62 -3.63 -1.12 -6.09
C CYS A 62 -3.01 -1.33 -4.71
N LEU A 63 -3.24 -0.43 -3.75
CA LEU A 63 -2.62 -0.54 -2.42
C LEU A 63 -3.12 -1.75 -1.62
N PRO A 64 -4.42 -2.06 -1.50
CA PRO A 64 -4.90 -3.29 -0.87
C PRO A 64 -4.42 -4.57 -1.54
N VAL A 65 -4.32 -4.57 -2.88
CA VAL A 65 -3.75 -5.69 -3.63
C VAL A 65 -2.27 -5.87 -3.27
N ALA A 66 -1.50 -4.77 -3.28
CA ALA A 66 -0.10 -4.77 -2.85
C ALA A 66 0.04 -5.27 -1.42
N ALA A 67 -0.75 -4.73 -0.49
CA ALA A 67 -0.75 -5.08 0.92
C ALA A 67 -0.96 -6.57 1.15
N MET A 68 -1.95 -7.16 0.49
CA MET A 68 -2.23 -8.60 0.59
C MET A 68 -1.11 -9.45 0.02
N LEU A 69 -0.65 -9.17 -1.21
CA LEU A 69 0.41 -9.94 -1.85
C LEU A 69 1.72 -9.85 -1.04
N ILE A 70 2.09 -8.66 -0.60
CA ILE A 70 3.29 -8.43 0.23
C ILE A 70 3.15 -9.18 1.56
N CYS A 71 2.06 -8.99 2.30
CA CYS A 71 1.90 -9.60 3.62
C CYS A 71 1.83 -11.13 3.56
N ILE A 72 1.21 -11.72 2.54
CA ILE A 72 1.21 -13.18 2.32
C ILE A 72 2.64 -13.69 2.09
N GLN A 73 3.41 -13.00 1.24
CA GLN A 73 4.77 -13.42 0.90
C GLN A 73 5.75 -13.22 2.06
N LEU A 74 5.63 -12.13 2.82
CA LEU A 74 6.43 -11.92 4.03
C LEU A 74 6.07 -12.97 5.10
N SER A 75 4.79 -13.25 5.31
CA SER A 75 4.31 -14.24 6.30
C SER A 75 4.78 -15.67 6.04
N ARG A 76 5.25 -15.99 4.83
CA ARG A 76 5.83 -17.29 4.47
C ARG A 76 7.30 -17.41 4.85
N ARG A 77 7.94 -16.34 5.31
CA ARG A 77 9.35 -16.34 5.73
C ARG A 77 9.46 -16.60 7.24
N PRO A 78 10.34 -17.52 7.69
CA PRO A 78 10.50 -17.83 9.11
C PRO A 78 10.76 -16.60 9.99
N ALA A 79 11.58 -15.66 9.51
CA ALA A 79 11.88 -14.40 10.22
C ALA A 79 10.62 -13.56 10.55
N TRP A 80 9.53 -13.72 9.79
CA TRP A 80 8.31 -12.93 9.91
C TRP A 80 7.16 -13.67 10.61
N TYR A 81 7.33 -14.95 10.97
CA TYR A 81 6.29 -15.75 11.60
C TYR A 81 5.66 -15.11 12.85
N PRO A 82 6.43 -14.49 13.77
CA PRO A 82 5.84 -13.84 14.94
C PRO A 82 4.87 -12.71 14.59
N ALA A 83 5.07 -12.05 13.45
CA ALA A 83 4.26 -10.92 12.99
C ALA A 83 3.13 -11.33 12.02
N LYS A 84 3.05 -12.60 11.61
CA LYS A 84 2.11 -13.08 10.57
C LYS A 84 0.68 -12.64 10.80
N LYS A 85 0.14 -12.84 12.01
CA LYS A 85 -1.25 -12.48 12.34
C LYS A 85 -1.46 -10.98 12.15
N MET A 86 -0.55 -10.17 12.67
CA MET A 86 -0.63 -8.70 12.58
C MET A 86 -0.56 -8.21 11.12
N LEU A 87 0.37 -8.76 10.32
CA LEU A 87 0.52 -8.42 8.90
C LEU A 87 -0.74 -8.71 8.09
N LEU A 88 -1.32 -9.90 8.29
CA LEU A 88 -2.53 -10.30 7.56
C LEU A 88 -3.74 -9.50 8.02
N TRP A 89 -3.86 -9.20 9.32
CA TRP A 89 -4.95 -8.36 9.82
C TRP A 89 -4.90 -6.95 9.22
N THR A 90 -3.75 -6.28 9.26
CA THR A 90 -3.64 -4.92 8.71
C THR A 90 -3.79 -4.88 7.20
N ALA A 91 -3.37 -5.93 6.47
CA ALA A 91 -3.65 -6.05 5.03
C ALA A 91 -5.13 -6.32 4.71
N ASN A 92 -5.87 -7.02 5.57
CA ASN A 92 -7.32 -7.17 5.38
C ASN A 92 -8.08 -5.88 5.71
N LEU A 93 -7.60 -5.11 6.70
CA LEU A 93 -8.19 -3.81 7.05
C LEU A 93 -8.18 -2.84 5.87
N THR A 94 -7.19 -2.88 4.98
CA THR A 94 -7.19 -2.03 3.77
C THR A 94 -8.35 -2.40 2.83
N TRP A 95 -8.67 -3.68 2.67
CA TRP A 95 -9.85 -4.12 1.91
C TRP A 95 -11.16 -3.70 2.57
N VAL A 96 -11.26 -3.85 3.90
CA VAL A 96 -12.43 -3.42 4.66
C VAL A 96 -12.69 -1.94 4.45
N SER A 97 -11.68 -1.08 4.48
CA SER A 97 -11.88 0.35 4.18
C SER A 97 -12.36 0.61 2.75
N VAL A 98 -11.88 -0.13 1.76
CA VAL A 98 -12.34 0.05 0.36
C VAL A 98 -13.81 -0.33 0.23
N VAL A 99 -14.23 -1.43 0.84
CA VAL A 99 -15.64 -1.86 0.83
C VAL A 99 -16.53 -0.83 1.53
N ILE A 100 -16.09 -0.31 2.68
CA ILE A 100 -16.82 0.76 3.39
C ILE A 100 -16.90 2.01 2.51
N ALA A 101 -15.78 2.46 1.94
CA ALA A 101 -15.75 3.63 1.06
C ALA A 101 -16.70 3.48 -0.13
N ALA A 102 -16.64 2.35 -0.84
CA ALA A 102 -17.55 2.04 -1.94
C ALA A 102 -19.02 2.03 -1.50
N GLY A 103 -19.34 1.38 -0.38
CA GLY A 103 -20.69 1.35 0.18
C GLY A 103 -21.21 2.74 0.55
N THR A 104 -20.38 3.57 1.19
CA THR A 104 -20.76 4.96 1.50
C THR A 104 -20.87 5.85 0.27
N PHE A 105 -20.09 5.58 -0.78
CA PHE A 105 -20.21 6.29 -2.05
C PHE A 105 -21.52 5.93 -2.75
N VAL A 106 -21.90 4.64 -2.79
CA VAL A 106 -23.20 4.21 -3.30
C VAL A 106 -24.34 4.85 -2.51
N LEU A 107 -24.24 4.89 -1.17
CA LEU A 107 -25.23 5.54 -0.32
C LEU A 107 -25.36 7.04 -0.63
N LEU A 108 -24.24 7.72 -0.86
CA LEU A 108 -24.24 9.12 -1.31
C LEU A 108 -25.01 9.27 -2.63
N LEU A 109 -24.68 8.47 -3.65
CA LEU A 109 -25.32 8.56 -4.97
C LEU A 109 -26.84 8.32 -4.89
N VAL A 110 -27.25 7.30 -4.12
CA VAL A 110 -28.67 6.96 -3.94
C VAL A 110 -29.42 8.08 -3.23
N THR A 111 -28.90 8.55 -2.09
CA THR A 111 -29.59 9.59 -1.30
C THR A 111 -29.56 10.96 -1.99
N TYR A 112 -28.49 11.27 -2.72
CA TYR A 112 -28.40 12.46 -3.56
C TYR A 112 -29.46 12.44 -4.68
N SER A 113 -29.60 11.31 -5.40
CA SER A 113 -30.62 11.17 -6.44
C SER A 113 -32.04 11.25 -5.87
N GLN A 114 -32.29 10.62 -4.72
CA GLN A 114 -33.59 10.68 -4.03
C GLN A 114 -33.95 12.08 -3.55
N ALA A 115 -32.96 12.88 -3.19
CA ALA A 115 -33.13 14.28 -2.80
C ALA A 115 -33.25 15.24 -4.01
N GLY A 116 -33.36 14.71 -5.23
CA GLY A 116 -33.51 15.49 -6.46
C GLY A 116 -32.20 16.00 -7.08
N GLY A 117 -31.06 15.47 -6.64
CA GLY A 117 -29.76 15.79 -7.21
C GLY A 117 -29.55 15.19 -8.60
N ASP A 118 -28.85 15.91 -9.48
CA ASP A 118 -28.51 15.47 -10.84
C ASP A 118 -27.16 14.76 -10.86
N LEU A 119 -27.17 13.44 -11.09
CA LEU A 119 -25.96 12.61 -11.15
C LEU A 119 -25.07 12.90 -12.36
N ASN A 120 -25.58 13.62 -13.36
CA ASN A 120 -24.82 14.02 -14.55
C ASN A 120 -24.23 15.43 -14.41
N ALA A 121 -24.59 16.15 -13.34
CA ALA A 121 -24.03 17.45 -13.07
C ALA A 121 -22.52 17.34 -12.84
N SER A 122 -21.78 18.35 -13.31
CA SER A 122 -20.34 18.42 -13.05
C SER A 122 -20.09 18.53 -11.55
N SER A 123 -19.04 17.88 -11.05
CA SER A 123 -18.67 17.93 -9.63
C SER A 123 -18.44 19.36 -9.12
N THR A 124 -18.09 20.29 -10.01
CA THR A 124 -17.92 21.73 -9.74
C THR A 124 -19.23 22.50 -9.56
N SER A 125 -20.38 22.01 -10.02
CA SER A 125 -21.67 22.70 -9.86
C SER A 125 -22.37 22.39 -8.54
N VAL A 126 -21.95 21.34 -7.83
CA VAL A 126 -22.56 20.93 -6.55
C VAL A 126 -21.76 21.54 -5.39
N THR A 127 -22.16 22.72 -4.93
CA THR A 127 -21.51 23.42 -3.79
C THR A 127 -22.18 23.11 -2.46
N VAL A 128 -23.45 22.72 -2.48
CA VAL A 128 -24.24 22.33 -1.30
C VAL A 128 -24.99 21.04 -1.61
N LEU A 129 -24.93 20.08 -0.69
CA LEU A 129 -25.68 18.84 -0.82
C LEU A 129 -27.17 19.11 -0.52
N PRO A 130 -28.11 18.62 -1.35
CA PRO A 130 -29.53 18.69 -1.07
C PRO A 130 -29.88 18.10 0.30
N ALA A 131 -30.89 18.68 0.97
CA ALA A 131 -31.36 18.17 2.25
C ALA A 131 -31.81 16.71 2.12
N GLY A 132 -31.36 15.85 3.05
CA GLY A 132 -31.59 14.40 3.00
C GLY A 132 -30.45 13.59 2.38
N THR A 133 -29.43 14.24 1.80
CA THR A 133 -28.25 13.55 1.26
C THR A 133 -27.30 13.12 2.38
N ILE A 134 -26.81 11.88 2.36
CA ILE A 134 -25.89 11.34 3.37
C ILE A 134 -24.44 11.44 2.89
N GLY A 135 -23.69 12.40 3.44
CA GLY A 135 -22.29 12.70 3.10
C GLY A 135 -21.22 11.84 3.81
N LEU A 136 -21.51 10.58 4.17
CA LEU A 136 -20.59 9.76 4.98
C LEU A 136 -19.27 9.40 4.25
N VAL A 137 -19.26 9.51 2.91
CA VAL A 137 -18.08 9.18 2.08
C VAL A 137 -16.81 9.92 2.51
N GLY A 138 -16.94 11.17 3.00
CA GLY A 138 -15.79 11.94 3.47
C GLY A 138 -15.12 11.31 4.70
N TRP A 139 -15.90 10.70 5.61
CA TRP A 139 -15.37 9.98 6.76
C TRP A 139 -14.80 8.63 6.36
N ALA A 140 -15.44 7.92 5.44
CA ALA A 140 -14.93 6.66 4.90
C ALA A 140 -13.57 6.86 4.20
N ASN A 141 -13.39 7.96 3.45
CA ASN A 141 -12.11 8.29 2.84
C ASN A 141 -11.01 8.56 3.87
N ARG A 142 -11.32 9.25 4.98
CA ARG A 142 -10.36 9.44 6.09
C ARG A 142 -9.99 8.13 6.75
N LEU A 143 -10.96 7.25 6.99
CA LEU A 143 -10.73 5.91 7.53
C LEU A 143 -9.82 5.10 6.61
N LEU A 144 -10.04 5.16 5.29
CA LEU A 144 -9.20 4.50 4.29
C LEU A 144 -7.74 4.93 4.41
N VAL A 145 -7.47 6.24 4.43
CA VAL A 145 -6.11 6.78 4.60
C VAL A 145 -5.49 6.26 5.91
N VAL A 146 -6.23 6.27 7.02
CA VAL A 146 -5.74 5.78 8.31
C VAL A 146 -5.36 4.30 8.24
N LEU A 147 -6.22 3.43 7.69
CA LEU A 147 -5.95 1.99 7.64
C LEU A 147 -4.78 1.64 6.73
N TYR A 148 -4.58 2.38 5.64
CA TYR A 148 -3.43 2.23 4.76
C TYR A 148 -2.13 2.64 5.48
N CYS A 149 -2.16 3.75 6.22
CA CYS A 149 -1.03 4.17 7.05
C CYS A 149 -0.72 3.15 8.15
N VAL A 150 -1.73 2.61 8.82
CA VAL A 150 -1.57 1.55 9.84
C VAL A 150 -0.88 0.33 9.23
N TRP A 151 -1.29 -0.11 8.04
CA TRP A 151 -0.62 -1.20 7.33
C TRP A 151 0.85 -0.87 7.02
N ALA A 152 1.13 0.30 6.43
CA ALA A 152 2.49 0.69 6.07
C ALA A 152 3.43 0.77 7.28
N VAL A 153 2.96 1.39 8.38
CA VAL A 153 3.69 1.47 9.66
C VAL A 153 3.96 0.07 10.22
N THR A 154 2.97 -0.82 10.13
CA THR A 154 3.11 -2.21 10.61
C THR A 154 4.24 -2.94 9.88
N VAL A 155 4.28 -2.86 8.55
CA VAL A 155 5.31 -3.52 7.74
C VAL A 155 6.68 -2.88 7.98
N ALA A 156 6.75 -1.54 8.02
CA ALA A 156 7.98 -0.81 8.28
C ALA A 156 8.57 -1.15 9.66
N TRP A 157 7.73 -1.13 10.70
CA TRP A 157 8.15 -1.45 12.07
C TRP A 157 8.72 -2.87 12.16
N GLN A 158 8.02 -3.85 11.59
CA GLN A 158 8.50 -5.23 11.60
C GLN A 158 9.81 -5.39 10.81
N SER A 159 9.96 -4.68 9.70
CA SER A 159 11.21 -4.66 8.94
C SER A 159 12.39 -4.14 9.79
N ILE A 160 12.17 -3.08 10.56
CA ILE A 160 13.19 -2.51 11.46
C ILE A 160 13.54 -3.49 12.57
N ARG A 161 12.55 -4.17 13.17
CA ARG A 161 12.79 -5.17 14.22
C ARG A 161 13.63 -6.36 13.74
N LEU A 162 13.54 -6.69 12.46
CA LEU A 162 14.30 -7.80 11.86
C LEU A 162 15.71 -7.40 11.41
N ALA A 163 16.00 -6.10 11.23
CA ALA A 163 17.31 -5.63 10.78
C ALA A 163 18.47 -6.00 11.73
N PRO A 164 18.32 -5.93 13.08
CA PRO A 164 19.33 -6.43 14.02
C PRO A 164 19.54 -7.95 13.94
N SER A 165 18.47 -8.72 13.72
CA SER A 165 18.55 -10.19 13.65
C SER A 165 19.35 -10.70 12.45
N ILE A 166 19.37 -9.94 11.35
CA ILE A 166 20.15 -10.28 10.14
C ILE A 166 21.64 -9.95 10.31
N LYS A 167 21.96 -8.87 11.04
CA LYS A 167 23.34 -8.50 11.36
C LYS A 167 23.94 -9.34 12.49
N GLY A 168 23.14 -9.95 13.35
CA GLY A 168 23.60 -10.70 14.51
C GLY A 168 23.89 -12.19 14.28
N ASP A 169 23.55 -12.75 13.11
CA ASP A 169 23.70 -14.19 12.86
C ASP A 169 25.14 -14.56 12.42
N PRO A 170 25.94 -15.21 13.28
CA PRO A 170 27.33 -15.54 12.96
C PRO A 170 27.44 -16.50 11.77
N GLN A 171 26.43 -17.34 11.53
CA GLN A 171 26.40 -18.32 10.44
C GLN A 171 26.38 -17.64 9.06
N LEU A 172 25.65 -16.53 8.92
CA LEU A 172 25.57 -15.77 7.67
C LEU A 172 26.80 -14.88 7.43
N MET A 173 27.46 -14.40 8.49
CA MET A 173 28.77 -13.73 8.34
C MET A 173 29.87 -14.70 7.90
N VAL A 174 29.83 -15.94 8.37
CA VAL A 174 30.80 -16.98 7.99
C VAL A 174 30.60 -17.42 6.54
N SER A 175 29.36 -17.53 6.06
CA SER A 175 29.10 -17.89 4.65
C SER A 175 29.52 -16.77 3.68
N SER A 176 29.29 -15.51 4.04
CA SER A 176 29.76 -14.35 3.25
C SER A 176 31.29 -14.25 3.20
N ARG A 177 32.00 -14.52 4.31
CA ARG A 177 33.47 -14.59 4.31
C ARG A 177 34.03 -15.76 3.49
N ARG A 178 33.40 -16.93 3.56
CA ARG A 178 33.82 -18.10 2.76
C ARG A 178 33.65 -17.89 1.27
N ASN A 179 32.59 -17.19 0.85
CA ASN A 179 32.35 -16.95 -0.58
C ASN A 179 33.38 -15.98 -1.16
N ASN A 180 33.72 -14.91 -0.44
CA ASN A 180 34.78 -13.97 -0.84
C ASN A 180 36.19 -14.61 -0.86
N GLN A 181 36.47 -15.61 -0.03
CA GLN A 181 37.75 -16.32 -0.07
C GLN A 181 37.89 -17.31 -1.24
N ARG A 182 36.77 -17.82 -1.77
CA ARG A 182 36.80 -18.72 -2.94
C ARG A 182 37.00 -17.98 -4.25
N GLU A 183 36.51 -16.74 -4.36
CA GLU A 183 36.69 -15.92 -5.57
C GLU A 183 38.09 -15.27 -5.66
N GLY A 184 38.86 -15.26 -4.56
CA GLY A 184 40.21 -14.68 -4.50
C GLY A 184 41.36 -15.68 -4.56
N ALA A 185 41.10 -16.99 -4.74
CA ALA A 185 42.18 -17.98 -4.80
C ALA A 185 42.83 -17.99 -6.20
N PRO A 186 44.13 -17.67 -6.34
CA PRO A 186 44.81 -17.77 -7.63
C PRO A 186 44.84 -19.24 -8.09
N ALA A 187 44.43 -19.47 -9.33
CA ALA A 187 44.52 -20.78 -9.96
C ALA A 187 45.99 -21.23 -9.98
N LEU A 188 46.25 -22.39 -9.38
CA LEU A 188 47.57 -23.01 -9.39
C LEU A 188 47.94 -23.38 -10.85
N PRO A 189 49.12 -22.98 -11.35
CA PRO A 189 49.58 -23.41 -12.66
C PRO A 189 49.90 -24.92 -12.63
N LEU A 190 49.42 -25.61 -13.66
CA LEU A 190 49.66 -27.03 -13.94
C LEU A 190 51.13 -27.28 -14.34
#